data_AF-A0A7J8IPH4-F1
#
_entry.id   AF-A0A7J8IPH4-F1
#
_cell.length_a   1.000
_cell.length_b   1.000
_cell.length_c   1.000
_cell.angle_alpha   90.00
_cell.angle_beta   90.00
_cell.angle_gamma   90.00
#
_symmetry.space_group_name_H-M   'P 1'
#
loop_
_entity.id
_entity.type
_entity.pdbx_description
1 polymer ?
#
loop_
_entity_poly.entity_id
_entity_poly.type
_entity_poly.pdbx_seq_one_letter_code
_entity_poly.pdbx_strand_id
1 'polypeptide(L)'
;MEKMMSTISSWIESPSHSLVSKDQGNAEEIPILIIEGFLLFNYKPLDTIWNRSYFLTIPYEECKRRRSTRVYKPPDPPGYFDGHVWPMYLKHRREMEDITWEIVYLDGTKSEEELFSQVYEDLRQELAKRKY
;
A
#
# COMPACT_ATOMS: atom_id res chain seq x y z
N MET A 1 7.04 -7.14 -11.67
CA MET A 1 5.72 -7.50 -11.11
C MET A 1 5.55 -9.01 -10.96
N GLU A 2 6.08 -9.84 -11.86
CA GLU A 2 5.95 -11.32 -11.80
C GLU A 2 6.38 -11.94 -10.45
N LYS A 3 7.57 -11.60 -9.94
CA LYS A 3 8.04 -12.11 -8.64
C LYS A 3 7.07 -11.76 -7.50
N MET A 4 6.57 -10.52 -7.48
CA MET A 4 5.59 -10.08 -6.49
C MET A 4 4.28 -10.87 -6.62
N MET A 5 3.78 -11.06 -7.85
CA MET A 5 2.58 -11.86 -8.10
C MET A 5 2.76 -13.31 -7.63
N SER A 6 3.89 -13.94 -7.94
CA SER A 6 4.19 -15.28 -7.46
C SER A 6 4.19 -15.34 -5.93
N THR A 7 4.78 -14.37 -5.24
CA THR A 7 4.76 -14.32 -3.76
C THR A 7 3.34 -14.12 -3.21
N ILE A 8 2.54 -13.25 -3.82
CA ILE A 8 1.15 -13.00 -3.42
C ILE A 8 0.30 -14.27 -3.63
N SER A 9 0.37 -14.90 -4.80
CA SER A 9 -0.36 -16.13 -5.10
C SER A 9 0.00 -17.26 -4.14
N SER A 10 1.29 -17.51 -3.89
CA SER A 10 1.72 -18.52 -2.94
C SER A 10 1.24 -18.24 -1.50
N TRP A 11 1.17 -16.97 -1.10
CA TRP A 11 0.62 -16.61 0.21
C TRP A 11 -0.89 -16.84 0.28
N ILE A 12 -1.64 -16.45 -0.77
CA ILE A 12 -3.10 -16.64 -0.85
C ILE A 12 -3.46 -18.13 -0.84
N GLU A 13 -2.70 -18.97 -1.54
CA GLU A 13 -2.91 -20.42 -1.60
C GLU A 13 -2.60 -21.13 -0.26
N SER A 14 -1.76 -20.54 0.59
CA SER A 14 -1.38 -21.13 1.89
C SER A 14 -1.14 -20.07 2.97
N PRO A 15 -2.20 -19.40 3.45
CA PRO A 15 -2.09 -18.34 4.46
C PRO A 15 -1.61 -18.86 5.83
N SER A 16 -1.75 -20.16 6.08
CA SER A 16 -1.54 -20.84 7.36
C SER A 16 -0.08 -21.14 7.71
N HIS A 17 0.88 -20.84 6.82
CA HIS A 17 2.31 -21.04 7.13
C HIS A 17 2.94 -19.87 7.91
N SER A 18 2.26 -18.73 8.08
CA SER A 18 2.87 -17.53 8.68
C SER A 18 2.76 -17.42 10.20
N LEU A 19 1.96 -18.24 10.88
CA LEU A 19 1.75 -18.13 12.34
C LEU A 19 1.68 -19.50 12.99
N VAL A 20 2.79 -19.94 13.58
CA VAL A 20 2.81 -21.01 14.58
C VAL A 20 2.74 -20.35 15.95
N SER A 21 1.56 -19.82 16.30
CA SER A 21 1.20 -19.51 17.69
C SER A 21 0.58 -20.78 18.26
N LYS A 22 1.35 -21.55 19.06
CA LYS A 22 0.84 -22.67 19.86
C LYS A 22 0.11 -22.16 21.11
N ASP A 23 -0.88 -21.30 20.95
CA ASP A 23 -1.81 -20.97 22.03
C ASP A 23 -3.22 -21.37 21.62
N GLN A 24 -3.69 -22.46 22.24
CA GLN A 24 -5.02 -23.01 22.06
C GLN A 24 -6.06 -22.06 22.67
N GLY A 25 -6.50 -21.09 21.87
CA GLY A 25 -7.74 -20.35 22.06
C GLY A 25 -8.58 -20.50 20.79
N ASN A 26 -9.83 -20.94 20.94
CA ASN A 26 -10.81 -21.26 19.90
C ASN A 26 -11.26 -20.07 19.01
N ALA A 27 -10.42 -19.06 18.78
CA ALA A 27 -10.71 -17.95 17.88
C ALA A 27 -10.15 -18.27 16.48
N GLU A 28 -10.99 -18.24 15.46
CA GLU A 28 -10.51 -18.20 14.07
C GLU A 28 -9.58 -16.98 13.90
N GLU A 29 -8.28 -17.24 13.78
CA GLU A 29 -7.29 -16.22 13.39
C GLU A 29 -7.49 -15.89 11.91
N ILE A 30 -7.61 -14.60 11.59
CA ILE A 30 -7.69 -14.11 10.21
C ILE A 30 -6.28 -13.74 9.77
N PRO A 31 -5.66 -14.46 8.82
CA PRO A 31 -4.35 -14.11 8.29
C PRO A 31 -4.43 -12.77 7.53
N ILE A 32 -3.44 -11.90 7.72
CA ILE A 32 -3.38 -10.58 7.09
C ILE A 32 -2.15 -10.49 6.20
N LEU A 33 -2.34 -10.07 4.94
CA LEU A 33 -1.27 -9.70 4.01
C LEU A 33 -1.31 -8.21 3.76
N ILE A 34 -0.19 -7.52 3.99
CA ILE A 34 0.00 -6.11 3.63
C ILE A 34 0.90 -6.06 2.40
N ILE A 35 0.43 -5.43 1.33
CA ILE A 35 1.19 -5.20 0.11
C ILE A 35 1.41 -3.69 -0.01
N GLU A 36 2.66 -3.26 -0.03
CA GLU A 36 3.05 -1.86 -0.16
C GLU A 36 3.85 -1.62 -1.44
N GLY A 37 3.62 -0.46 -2.07
CA GLY A 37 4.29 -0.08 -3.31
C GLY A 37 3.66 1.15 -3.96
N PHE A 38 4.42 1.83 -4.80
CA PHE A 38 4.04 3.13 -5.36
C PHE A 38 3.20 3.07 -6.66
N LEU A 39 2.96 1.87 -7.23
CA LEU A 39 2.20 1.64 -8.47
C LEU A 39 1.29 0.40 -8.36
N LEU A 40 0.74 0.12 -7.18
CA LEU A 40 -0.07 -1.08 -6.99
C LEU A 40 -1.43 -0.99 -7.68
N PHE A 41 -2.10 0.17 -7.56
CA PHE A 41 -3.52 0.29 -7.88
C PHE A 41 -3.86 0.44 -9.36
N ASN A 42 -2.88 0.66 -10.24
CA ASN A 42 -3.08 0.63 -11.69
C ASN A 42 -2.66 -0.71 -12.33
N TYR A 43 -2.24 -1.69 -11.52
CA TYR A 43 -1.83 -3.00 -12.01
C TYR A 43 -3.01 -3.98 -11.99
N LYS A 44 -3.68 -4.09 -13.15
CA LYS A 44 -4.93 -4.85 -13.36
C LYS A 44 -5.00 -6.25 -12.74
N PRO A 45 -3.93 -7.07 -12.74
CA PRO A 45 -3.97 -8.38 -12.09
C PRO A 45 -4.22 -8.35 -10.57
N LEU A 46 -4.13 -7.20 -9.91
CA LEU A 46 -4.40 -7.04 -8.48
C LEU A 46 -5.77 -6.44 -8.17
N ASP A 47 -6.55 -6.00 -9.17
CA ASP A 47 -7.79 -5.22 -8.96
C ASP A 47 -8.79 -5.91 -8.00
N THR A 48 -8.80 -7.24 -7.93
CA THR A 48 -9.76 -8.02 -7.14
C THR A 48 -9.25 -8.50 -5.78
N ILE A 49 -7.99 -8.26 -5.43
CA ILE A 49 -7.41 -8.82 -4.19
C ILE A 49 -7.55 -7.88 -2.99
N TRP A 50 -7.91 -6.62 -3.22
CA TRP A 50 -7.89 -5.58 -2.20
C TRP A 50 -9.09 -5.68 -1.27
N ASN A 51 -8.79 -5.88 0.01
CA ASN A 51 -9.79 -5.88 1.08
C ASN A 51 -9.94 -4.51 1.74
N ARG A 52 -8.84 -3.76 1.81
CA ARG A 52 -8.79 -2.36 2.21
C ARG A 52 -7.61 -1.73 1.47
N SER A 53 -7.77 -0.49 1.02
CA SER A 53 -6.75 0.21 0.23
C SER A 53 -6.47 1.58 0.82
N TYR A 54 -5.19 1.87 1.05
CA TYR A 54 -4.72 3.16 1.54
C TYR A 54 -3.77 3.78 0.52
N PHE A 55 -3.85 5.09 0.32
CA PHE A 55 -2.97 5.82 -0.58
C PHE A 55 -2.42 7.08 0.09
N LEU A 56 -1.11 7.10 0.34
CA LEU A 56 -0.42 8.26 0.88
C LEU A 56 -0.25 9.35 -0.18
N THR A 57 -0.67 10.57 0.15
CA THR A 57 -0.51 11.75 -0.69
C THR A 57 0.42 12.75 0.00
N ILE A 58 1.33 13.34 -0.77
CA ILE A 58 2.24 14.39 -0.30
C ILE A 58 2.28 15.47 -1.38
N PRO A 59 2.13 16.76 -1.04
CA PRO A 59 2.26 17.85 -2.00
C PRO A 59 3.62 17.84 -2.71
N TYR A 60 3.65 18.35 -3.94
CA TYR A 60 4.82 18.37 -4.83
C TYR A 60 6.11 18.81 -4.12
N GLU A 61 6.08 19.96 -3.44
CA GLU A 61 7.27 20.55 -2.81
C GLU A 61 7.85 19.64 -1.71
N GLU A 62 6.99 19.13 -0.83
CA GLU A 62 7.42 18.25 0.26
C GLU A 62 7.89 16.89 -0.27
N CYS A 63 7.23 16.37 -1.31
CA CYS A 63 7.65 15.14 -1.98
C CYS A 63 9.04 15.28 -2.61
N LYS A 64 9.27 16.40 -3.33
CA LYS A 64 10.56 16.72 -3.95
C LYS A 64 11.66 16.86 -2.90
N ARG A 65 11.37 17.57 -1.80
CA ARG A 65 12.28 17.72 -0.66
C ARG A 65 12.67 16.36 -0.06
N ARG A 66 11.69 15.52 0.30
CA ARG A 66 11.95 14.16 0.84
C ARG A 66 12.68 13.25 -0.14
N ARG A 67 12.36 13.32 -1.43
CA ARG A 67 13.06 12.52 -2.46
C ARG A 67 14.53 12.92 -2.56
N SER A 68 14.82 14.23 -2.52
CA SER A 68 16.20 14.73 -2.63
C SER A 68 17.12 14.27 -1.49
N THR A 69 16.55 13.90 -0.33
CA THR A 69 17.33 13.34 0.80
C THR A 69 17.57 11.83 0.68
N ARG A 70 16.93 11.13 -0.26
CA ARG A 70 17.09 9.69 -0.46
C ARG A 70 18.03 9.39 -1.62
N VAL A 71 18.99 8.49 -1.40
CA VAL A 71 19.90 8.02 -2.46
C VAL A 71 19.33 6.75 -3.10
N TYR A 72 18.94 6.86 -4.37
CA TYR A 72 18.50 5.74 -5.20
C TYR A 72 19.68 5.04 -5.88
N LYS A 73 19.46 3.82 -6.38
CA LYS A 73 20.41 3.09 -7.24
C LYS A 73 19.71 2.72 -8.56
N PRO A 74 20.12 3.30 -9.70
CA PRO A 74 21.09 4.40 -9.83
C PRO A 74 20.60 5.70 -9.18
N PRO A 75 21.49 6.66 -8.85
CA PRO A 75 21.08 7.97 -8.36
C PRO A 75 20.21 8.72 -9.36
N ASP A 76 19.28 9.55 -8.86
CA ASP A 76 18.44 10.39 -9.70
C ASP A 76 19.32 11.39 -10.50
N PRO A 77 19.21 11.44 -11.84
CA PRO A 77 19.91 12.45 -12.62
C PRO A 77 19.31 13.86 -12.38
N PRO A 78 20.03 14.94 -12.74
CA PRO A 78 19.49 16.30 -12.64
C PRO A 78 18.14 16.45 -13.35
N GLY A 79 17.17 17.07 -12.67
CA GLY A 79 15.81 17.28 -13.22
C GLY A 79 14.91 16.05 -13.24
N TYR A 80 15.36 14.88 -12.76
CA TYR A 80 14.57 13.64 -12.84
C TYR A 80 13.22 13.71 -12.12
N PHE A 81 13.17 14.41 -10.97
CA PHE A 81 11.91 14.55 -10.24
C PHE A 81 10.84 15.26 -11.08
N ASP A 82 11.21 16.40 -11.67
CA ASP A 82 10.31 17.27 -12.41
C ASP A 82 9.98 16.71 -13.80
N GLY A 83 10.98 16.14 -14.46
CA GLY A 83 10.85 15.62 -15.82
C GLY A 83 10.26 14.22 -15.90
N HIS A 84 10.27 13.44 -14.82
CA HIS A 84 9.86 12.04 -14.86
C HIS A 84 9.01 11.60 -13.65
N VAL A 85 9.55 11.70 -12.44
CA VAL A 85 8.90 11.13 -11.24
C VAL A 85 7.52 11.73 -11.01
N TRP A 86 7.42 13.05 -10.97
CA TRP A 86 6.16 13.74 -10.69
C TRP A 86 5.16 13.62 -11.84
N PRO A 87 5.54 13.78 -13.12
CA PRO A 87 4.66 13.47 -14.24
C PRO A 87 4.11 12.03 -14.22
N MET A 88 4.93 11.04 -13.87
CA MET A 88 4.50 9.64 -13.77
C MET A 88 3.57 9.40 -12.57
N TYR A 89 3.81 10.08 -11.44
CA TYR A 89 2.87 10.08 -10.32
C TYR A 89 1.51 10.68 -10.72
N LEU A 90 1.50 11.83 -11.42
CA LEU A 90 0.25 12.43 -11.90
C LEU A 90 -0.47 11.54 -12.91
N LYS A 91 0.27 10.86 -13.79
CA LYS A 91 -0.30 9.86 -14.69
C LYS A 91 -0.96 8.72 -13.91
N HIS A 92 -0.26 8.16 -12.90
CA HIS A 92 -0.81 7.12 -12.04
C HIS A 92 -2.08 7.59 -11.32
N ARG A 93 -2.08 8.82 -10.79
CA ARG A 93 -3.26 9.43 -10.14
C ARG A 93 -4.47 9.51 -11.06
N ARG A 94 -4.28 9.87 -12.34
CA ARG A 94 -5.37 9.89 -13.33
C ARG A 94 -5.87 8.47 -13.63
N GLU A 95 -4.96 7.51 -13.80
CA GLU A 95 -5.34 6.11 -14.01
C GLU A 95 -6.13 5.52 -12.83
N MET A 96 -5.91 6.05 -11.62
CA MET A 96 -6.67 5.68 -10.43
C MET A 96 -8.09 6.27 -10.38
N GLU A 97 -8.43 7.24 -11.21
CA GLU A 97 -9.79 7.81 -11.26
C GLU A 97 -10.81 6.79 -11.79
N ASP A 98 -10.37 5.81 -12.58
CA ASP A 98 -11.19 4.72 -13.12
C ASP A 98 -11.32 3.52 -12.18
N ILE A 99 -10.78 3.60 -10.95
CA ILE A 99 -10.84 2.51 -9.98
C ILE A 99 -12.25 2.40 -9.38
N THR A 100 -12.76 1.17 -9.31
CA THR A 100 -14.12 0.87 -8.86
C THR A 100 -14.23 0.49 -7.38
N TRP A 101 -13.11 0.28 -6.68
CA TRP A 101 -13.08 -0.02 -5.25
C TRP A 101 -12.67 1.20 -4.42
N GLU A 102 -13.01 1.18 -3.14
CA GLU A 102 -12.73 2.29 -2.23
C GLU A 102 -11.24 2.43 -1.92
N ILE A 103 -10.71 3.65 -2.02
CA ILE A 103 -9.35 4.00 -1.61
C ILE A 103 -9.41 5.09 -0.55
N VAL A 104 -8.84 4.82 0.62
CA VAL A 104 -8.68 5.80 1.70
C VAL A 104 -7.42 6.63 1.43
N TYR A 105 -7.61 7.91 1.12
CA TYR A 105 -6.50 8.83 0.92
C TYR A 105 -5.97 9.36 2.26
N LEU A 106 -4.66 9.23 2.44
CA LEU A 106 -3.96 9.64 3.66
C LEU A 106 -3.08 10.86 3.38
N ASP A 107 -3.01 11.76 4.35
CA ASP A 107 -2.06 12.87 4.33
C ASP A 107 -0.69 12.39 4.83
N GLY A 108 0.23 12.18 3.90
CA GLY A 108 1.59 11.73 4.18
C GLY A 108 2.50 12.81 4.79
N THR A 109 1.98 14.01 5.06
CA THR A 109 2.70 15.06 5.80
C THR A 109 2.58 14.90 7.32
N LYS A 110 1.60 14.11 7.79
CA LYS A 110 1.45 13.75 9.21
C LYS A 110 2.63 12.94 9.74
N SER A 111 2.73 12.86 11.06
CA SER A 111 3.71 12.00 11.73
C SER A 111 3.41 10.51 11.50
N GLU A 112 4.44 9.68 11.69
CA GLU A 112 4.33 8.22 11.60
C GLU A 112 3.28 7.67 12.57
N GLU A 113 3.26 8.15 13.81
CA GLU A 113 2.32 7.71 14.85
C GLU A 113 0.87 8.07 14.51
N GLU A 114 0.65 9.28 13.98
CA GLU A 114 -0.69 9.69 13.55
C GLU A 114 -1.21 8.84 12.39
N LEU A 115 -0.36 8.55 11.40
CA LEU A 115 -0.71 7.67 10.28
C LEU A 115 -0.96 6.24 10.74
N PHE A 116 -0.10 5.72 11.63
CA PHE A 116 -0.27 4.41 12.23
C PHE A 116 -1.61 4.32 12.97
N SER A 117 -1.88 5.25 13.88
CA SER A 117 -3.12 5.27 14.66
C SER A 117 -4.36 5.37 13.75
N GLN A 118 -4.30 6.22 12.72
CA GLN A 118 -5.40 6.38 11.76
C GLN A 118 -5.67 5.09 10.98
N VAL A 119 -4.62 4.45 10.43
CA VAL A 119 -4.75 3.21 9.64
C VAL A 119 -5.13 2.03 10.54
N TYR A 120 -4.57 1.96 11.74
CA TYR A 120 -4.83 0.88 12.68
C TYR A 120 -6.29 0.87 13.12
N GLU A 121 -6.85 2.01 13.50
CA GLU A 121 -8.25 2.08 13.93
C GLU A 121 -9.22 1.74 12.80
N ASP A 122 -8.99 2.25 11.58
CA ASP A 122 -9.77 1.91 10.40
C ASP A 122 -9.72 0.40 10.12
N LEU A 123 -8.52 -0.18 10.07
CA LEU A 123 -8.34 -1.61 9.82
C LEU A 123 -9.01 -2.48 10.90
N ARG A 124 -8.98 -2.06 12.16
CA ARG A 124 -9.61 -2.78 13.27
C ARG A 124 -11.13 -2.83 13.10
N GLN A 125 -11.74 -1.73 12.65
CA GLN A 125 -13.17 -1.67 12.34
C GLN A 125 -13.52 -2.52 11.13
N GLU A 126 -12.73 -2.47 10.06
CA GLU A 126 -12.92 -3.30 8.87
C GLU A 126 -12.80 -4.80 9.16
N LEU A 127 -11.84 -5.20 10.01
CA LEU A 127 -11.71 -6.59 10.45
C LEU A 127 -12.89 -7.04 11.33
N ALA A 128 -13.45 -6.16 12.16
CA ALA A 128 -14.61 -6.48 12.97
C ALA A 128 -15.87 -6.73 12.12
N LYS A 129 -16.04 -6.00 11.01
CA LYS A 129 -17.15 -6.20 10.05
C LYS A 129 -17.13 -7.57 9.37
N ARG A 130 -15.97 -8.23 9.32
CA ARG A 130 -15.81 -9.54 8.66
C ARG A 130 -16.09 -10.74 9.57
N LYS A 131 -16.22 -10.52 10.88
CA LYS A 131 -16.51 -11.58 11.86
C LYS A 131 -18.01 -11.90 11.98
N TYR A 132 -18.86 -11.18 11.26
CA TYR A 132 -20.32 -11.29 11.23
C TYR A 132 -20.80 -11.33 9.78
#